data_AF-A0A2N1MTH5-F1
#
_entry.id   AF-A0A2N1MTH5-F1
#
_cell.length_a   1.000
_cell.length_b   1.000
_cell.length_c   1.000
_cell.angle_alpha   90.00
_cell.angle_beta   90.00
_cell.angle_gamma   90.00
#
_symmetry.space_group_name_H-M   'P 1'
#
loop_
_entity.id
_entity.type
_entity.pdbx_description
1 polymer ?
#
loop_
_entity_poly.entity_id
_entity_poly.type
_entity_poly.pdbx_seq_one_letter_code
_entity_poly.pdbx_strand_id
1 'polypeptide(L)'
;MAFEYSQEIINDLEKLFEAEEEYNVIIYSGENNNIKEFHAHSILLRIRSQYFRSAFSKERSEKKDGKHVFNFPNISPQFFKIILRFIYCGKIDLSKLQGPDILKLLIAVDELKIQTLILCIQEYLIKHQHEFLQQNPLEILETVYQRETFTNLWNYYLEEICAKPDTLFKSDKFTNLKAPLLELLLKRDDLSLDEIDIWDSLIKWSYAQHPSIQQDVKKWNKEEITVMERTLHKFIPLIRFYHVDSEGFFLKVYPFKILIPEDILDNVLAFHMAP
;
A
#
# COMPACT_ATOMS: atom_id res chain seq x y z
N MET A 1 -38.66 29.01 -8.17
CA MET A 1 -38.22 27.84 -8.97
C MET A 1 -36.77 28.12 -9.36
N ALA A 2 -35.83 27.25 -8.99
CA ALA A 2 -34.43 27.38 -9.36
C ALA A 2 -34.14 26.41 -10.52
N PHE A 3 -33.36 26.87 -11.51
CA PHE A 3 -32.91 26.06 -12.64
C PHE A 3 -31.40 25.90 -12.54
N GLU A 4 -30.90 24.68 -12.75
CA GLU A 4 -29.47 24.35 -12.70
C GLU A 4 -29.02 23.78 -14.05
N TYR A 5 -27.97 24.37 -14.62
CA TYR A 5 -27.38 23.99 -15.92
C TYR A 5 -25.93 23.53 -15.77
N SER A 6 -25.60 22.87 -14.66
CA SER A 6 -24.23 22.43 -14.33
C SER A 6 -23.60 21.54 -15.41
N GLN A 7 -24.41 20.71 -16.07
CA GLN A 7 -23.94 19.83 -17.13
C GLN A 7 -23.44 20.58 -18.37
N GLU A 8 -24.03 21.74 -18.69
CA GLU A 8 -23.59 22.58 -19.81
C GLU A 8 -22.19 23.14 -19.55
N ILE A 9 -21.97 23.68 -18.35
CA ILE A 9 -20.66 24.16 -17.89
C ILE A 9 -19.61 23.05 -17.93
N ILE A 10 -19.95 21.84 -17.48
CA ILE A 10 -19.05 20.68 -17.52
C ILE A 10 -18.67 20.32 -18.96
N ASN A 11 -19.62 20.39 -19.90
CA ASN A 11 -19.36 20.12 -21.31
C ASN A 11 -18.50 21.22 -21.96
N ASP A 12 -18.69 22.48 -21.58
CA ASP A 12 -17.87 23.58 -22.07
C ASP A 12 -16.43 23.51 -21.54
N LEU A 13 -16.23 23.07 -20.30
CA LEU A 13 -14.89 22.79 -19.77
C LEU A 13 -14.24 21.59 -20.49
N GLU A 14 -15.00 20.58 -20.90
CA GLU A 14 -14.46 19.49 -21.71
C GLU A 14 -14.04 19.96 -23.11
N LYS A 15 -14.83 20.83 -23.76
CA LYS A 15 -14.42 21.45 -25.03
C LYS A 15 -13.16 22.29 -24.88
N LEU A 16 -13.04 23.04 -23.77
CA LEU A 16 -11.82 23.81 -23.47
C LEU A 16 -10.59 22.92 -23.31
N PHE A 17 -10.74 21.74 -22.69
CA PHE A 17 -9.68 20.74 -22.61
C PHE A 17 -9.26 20.22 -23.99
N GLU A 18 -10.21 20.01 -24.90
CA GLU A 18 -9.94 19.52 -26.25
C GLU A 18 -9.36 20.57 -27.19
N ALA A 19 -9.71 21.85 -27.01
CA ALA A 19 -9.26 22.93 -27.87
C ALA A 19 -7.77 23.28 -27.69
N GLU A 20 -7.21 23.06 -26.49
CA GLU A 20 -5.82 23.41 -26.14
C GLU A 20 -5.48 24.91 -26.36
N GLU A 21 -6.48 25.79 -26.32
CA GLU A 21 -6.35 27.26 -26.48
C GLU A 21 -6.13 27.99 -25.15
N GLU A 22 -5.63 29.23 -25.20
CA GLU A 22 -5.48 30.16 -24.04
C GLU A 22 -4.71 29.58 -22.82
N TYR A 23 -3.89 28.56 -23.04
CA TYR A 23 -3.15 27.86 -22.00
C TYR A 23 -2.00 28.71 -21.44
N ASN A 24 -1.82 28.62 -20.13
CA ASN A 24 -0.70 29.23 -19.40
C ASN A 24 0.19 28.20 -18.67
N VAL A 25 -0.04 26.91 -18.92
CA VAL A 25 0.73 25.80 -18.37
C VAL A 25 1.09 24.82 -19.49
N ILE A 26 2.35 24.41 -19.52
CA ILE A 26 2.89 23.34 -20.36
C ILE A 26 3.28 22.19 -19.43
N ILE A 27 2.82 20.99 -19.75
CA ILE A 27 3.14 19.78 -18.98
C ILE A 27 3.77 18.76 -19.92
N TYR A 28 4.97 18.32 -19.59
CA TYR A 28 5.62 17.18 -20.23
C TYR A 28 5.39 15.93 -19.39
N SER A 29 4.86 14.88 -20.03
CA SER A 29 4.58 13.59 -19.37
C SER A 29 5.17 12.45 -20.18
N GLY A 30 5.70 11.45 -19.49
CA GLY A 30 6.42 10.31 -20.05
C GLY A 30 7.93 10.50 -20.08
N GLU A 31 8.64 9.45 -20.47
CA GLU A 31 10.10 9.39 -20.49
C GLU A 31 10.62 8.93 -21.85
N ASN A 32 11.87 9.28 -22.17
CA ASN A 32 12.57 8.84 -23.37
C ASN A 32 11.80 9.20 -24.66
N ASN A 33 11.50 8.22 -25.49
CA ASN A 33 10.81 8.42 -26.78
C ASN A 33 9.28 8.57 -26.65
N ASN A 34 8.72 8.50 -25.44
CA ASN A 34 7.27 8.58 -25.20
C ASN A 34 6.88 9.85 -24.42
N ILE A 35 7.65 10.92 -24.58
CA ILE A 35 7.32 12.23 -23.98
C ILE A 35 6.22 12.88 -24.81
N LYS A 36 5.17 13.33 -24.14
CA LYS A 36 4.12 14.15 -24.74
C LYS A 36 3.96 15.47 -24.01
N GLU A 37 3.80 16.53 -24.78
CA GLU A 37 3.44 17.86 -24.31
C GLU A 37 1.92 17.99 -24.18
N PHE A 38 1.46 18.59 -23.08
CA PHE A 38 0.06 18.92 -22.81
C PHE A 38 -0.06 20.39 -22.45
N HIS A 39 -1.16 21.01 -22.89
CA HIS A 39 -1.50 22.39 -22.59
C HIS A 39 -2.64 22.45 -21.57
N ALA A 40 -2.47 23.30 -20.55
CA ALA A 40 -3.44 23.38 -19.46
C ALA A 40 -3.60 24.77 -18.85
N HIS A 41 -4.67 24.91 -18.06
CA HIS A 41 -5.04 26.13 -17.36
C HIS A 41 -4.72 26.04 -15.87
N SER A 42 -3.85 26.92 -15.38
CA SER A 42 -3.39 26.91 -13.99
C SER A 42 -4.52 27.01 -12.97
N ILE A 43 -5.59 27.75 -13.28
CA ILE A 43 -6.74 27.90 -12.37
C ILE A 43 -7.45 26.57 -12.12
N LEU A 44 -7.68 25.77 -13.17
CA LEU A 44 -8.35 24.46 -13.07
C LEU A 44 -7.47 23.47 -12.31
N LEU A 45 -6.17 23.42 -12.64
CA LEU A 45 -5.20 22.58 -11.94
C LEU A 45 -5.16 22.90 -10.44
N ARG A 46 -5.09 24.18 -10.05
CA ARG A 46 -5.01 24.62 -8.65
C ARG A 46 -6.28 24.34 -7.84
N ILE A 47 -7.44 24.34 -8.49
CA ILE A 47 -8.71 24.05 -7.82
C ILE A 47 -8.83 22.56 -7.51
N ARG A 48 -8.33 21.69 -8.40
CA ARG A 48 -8.60 20.25 -8.36
C ARG A 48 -7.44 19.41 -7.83
N SER A 49 -6.23 19.96 -7.77
CA SER A 49 -5.02 19.25 -7.33
C SER A 49 -4.26 20.04 -6.28
N GLN A 50 -4.02 19.42 -5.12
CA GLN A 50 -3.25 20.04 -4.05
C GLN A 50 -1.76 20.16 -4.40
N TYR A 51 -1.24 19.25 -5.25
CA TYR A 51 0.10 19.37 -5.82
C TYR A 51 0.24 20.68 -6.59
N PHE A 52 -0.62 20.90 -7.59
CA PHE A 52 -0.55 22.10 -8.42
C PHE A 52 -0.81 23.35 -7.59
N ARG A 53 -1.80 23.33 -6.69
CA ARG A 53 -2.06 24.46 -5.77
C ARG A 53 -0.80 24.90 -5.03
N SER A 54 -0.05 23.93 -4.50
CA SER A 54 1.19 24.17 -3.76
C SER A 54 2.36 24.56 -4.67
N ALA A 55 2.43 23.99 -5.87
CA ALA A 55 3.52 24.25 -6.81
C ALA A 55 3.45 25.68 -7.38
N PHE A 56 2.24 26.15 -7.74
CA PHE A 56 2.03 27.51 -8.20
C PHE A 56 2.24 28.56 -7.10
N SER A 57 1.88 28.27 -5.85
CA SER A 57 2.04 29.24 -4.74
C SER A 57 3.50 29.46 -4.33
N LYS A 58 4.37 28.48 -4.59
CA LYS A 58 5.79 28.52 -4.21
C LYS A 58 6.69 28.98 -5.36
N GLU A 59 6.12 29.43 -6.48
CA GLU A 59 6.82 29.73 -7.74
C GLU A 59 7.77 28.61 -8.20
N ARG A 60 7.44 27.35 -7.88
CA ARG A 60 8.31 26.18 -8.15
C ARG A 60 8.28 25.70 -9.59
N SER A 61 7.49 26.33 -10.44
CA SER A 61 7.41 26.03 -11.86
C SER A 61 8.45 26.85 -12.62
N GLU A 62 9.22 26.20 -13.48
CA GLU A 62 10.00 26.91 -14.50
C GLU A 62 9.06 27.71 -15.39
N LYS A 63 9.52 28.87 -15.88
CA LYS A 63 8.77 29.67 -16.85
C LYS A 63 9.46 29.60 -18.20
N LYS A 64 8.72 29.21 -19.24
CA LYS A 64 9.14 29.25 -20.64
C LYS A 64 8.14 30.13 -21.40
N ASP A 65 8.61 31.21 -22.00
CA ASP A 65 7.77 32.16 -22.75
C ASP A 65 6.57 32.69 -21.94
N GLY A 66 6.78 32.93 -20.64
CA GLY A 66 5.73 33.38 -19.71
C GLY A 66 4.76 32.29 -19.23
N LYS A 67 4.88 31.05 -19.72
CA LYS A 67 4.05 29.90 -19.32
C LYS A 67 4.75 29.04 -18.28
N HIS A 68 3.98 28.48 -17.35
CA HIS A 68 4.50 27.58 -16.32
C HIS A 68 4.79 26.19 -16.90
N VAL A 69 5.93 25.60 -16.57
CA VAL A 69 6.35 24.29 -17.09
C VAL A 69 6.43 23.27 -15.95
N PHE A 70 5.90 22.07 -16.19
CA PHE A 70 5.98 20.92 -15.29
C PHE A 70 6.42 19.67 -16.04
N ASN A 71 7.21 18.82 -15.38
CA ASN A 71 7.71 17.56 -15.92
C ASN A 71 7.28 16.40 -15.03
N PHE A 72 6.62 15.40 -15.61
CA PHE A 72 6.18 14.18 -14.94
C PHE A 72 6.67 12.95 -15.71
N PRO A 73 7.97 12.61 -15.61
CA PRO A 73 8.53 11.50 -16.37
C PRO A 73 7.91 10.15 -16.01
N ASN A 74 7.47 10.00 -14.76
CA ASN A 74 6.92 8.74 -14.22
C ASN A 74 5.42 8.53 -14.55
N ILE A 75 4.76 9.51 -15.17
CA ILE A 75 3.35 9.42 -15.53
C ILE A 75 3.25 9.32 -17.05
N SER A 76 2.66 8.24 -17.56
CA SER A 76 2.52 8.05 -19.00
C SER A 76 1.58 9.09 -19.63
N PRO A 77 1.79 9.46 -20.92
CA PRO A 77 0.88 10.38 -21.62
C PRO A 77 -0.58 9.96 -21.58
N GLN A 78 -0.86 8.65 -21.67
CA GLN A 78 -2.21 8.11 -21.58
C GLN A 78 -2.85 8.42 -20.23
N PHE A 79 -2.13 8.17 -19.13
CA PHE A 79 -2.64 8.42 -17.78
C PHE A 79 -2.78 9.92 -17.54
N PHE A 80 -1.82 10.73 -17.98
CA PHE A 80 -1.91 12.18 -17.81
C PHE A 80 -3.12 12.77 -18.54
N LYS A 81 -3.43 12.29 -19.75
CA LYS A 81 -4.64 12.69 -20.49
C LYS A 81 -5.92 12.35 -19.72
N ILE A 82 -6.01 11.16 -19.13
CA ILE A 82 -7.16 10.74 -18.30
C ILE A 82 -7.30 11.67 -17.08
N ILE A 83 -6.19 11.96 -16.39
CA ILE A 83 -6.18 12.82 -15.20
C ILE A 83 -6.60 14.25 -15.56
N LEU A 84 -6.07 14.82 -16.66
CA LEU A 84 -6.46 16.15 -17.10
C LEU A 84 -7.94 16.21 -17.44
N ARG A 85 -8.48 15.24 -18.17
CA ARG A 85 -9.93 15.20 -18.46
C ARG A 85 -10.75 15.21 -17.16
N PHE A 86 -10.35 14.43 -16.15
CA PHE A 86 -11.02 14.46 -14.85
C PHE A 86 -10.91 15.81 -14.14
N ILE A 87 -9.77 16.50 -14.23
CA ILE A 87 -9.60 17.84 -13.66
C ILE A 87 -10.58 18.83 -14.30
N TYR A 88 -10.77 18.78 -15.62
CA TYR A 88 -11.61 19.74 -16.33
C TYR A 88 -13.10 19.47 -16.14
N CYS A 89 -13.54 18.23 -16.35
CA CYS A 89 -14.97 17.92 -16.44
C CYS A 89 -15.42 16.81 -15.49
N GLY A 90 -14.55 16.31 -14.61
CA GLY A 90 -14.87 15.25 -13.66
C GLY A 90 -15.14 13.88 -14.29
N LYS A 91 -14.95 13.73 -15.60
CA LYS A 91 -15.20 12.47 -16.32
C LYS A 91 -13.96 11.58 -16.28
N ILE A 92 -14.17 10.30 -15.98
CA ILE A 92 -13.16 9.25 -16.09
C ILE A 92 -13.83 7.97 -16.60
N ASP A 93 -13.12 7.26 -17.49
CA ASP A 93 -13.50 5.94 -17.97
C ASP A 93 -12.36 4.98 -17.66
N LEU A 94 -12.60 4.07 -16.71
CA LEU A 94 -11.65 3.04 -16.28
C LEU A 94 -11.88 1.69 -16.99
N SER A 95 -12.98 1.54 -17.73
CA SER A 95 -13.43 0.25 -18.28
C SER A 95 -12.48 -0.38 -19.30
N LYS A 96 -11.63 0.44 -19.92
CA LYS A 96 -10.67 0.01 -20.94
C LYS A 96 -9.28 -0.28 -20.38
N LEU A 97 -9.05 -0.01 -19.09
CA LEU A 97 -7.76 -0.23 -18.45
C LEU A 97 -7.75 -1.59 -17.75
N GLN A 98 -6.58 -2.23 -17.75
CA GLN A 98 -6.37 -3.46 -16.98
C GLN A 98 -6.00 -3.12 -15.54
N GLY A 99 -6.24 -4.05 -14.60
CA GLY A 99 -5.91 -3.88 -13.17
C GLY A 99 -4.53 -3.25 -12.89
N PRO A 100 -3.42 -3.74 -13.49
CA PRO A 100 -2.11 -3.14 -13.32
C PRO A 100 -2.02 -1.68 -13.77
N ASP A 101 -2.70 -1.32 -14.86
CA ASP A 101 -2.72 0.05 -15.38
C ASP A 101 -3.56 0.97 -14.50
N ILE A 102 -4.65 0.46 -13.93
CA ILE A 102 -5.49 1.19 -12.97
C ILE A 102 -4.70 1.46 -11.68
N LEU A 103 -3.91 0.51 -11.20
CA LEU A 103 -3.03 0.72 -10.05
C LEU A 103 -1.95 1.77 -10.34
N LYS A 104 -1.32 1.73 -11.52
CA LYS A 104 -0.36 2.77 -11.95
C LYS A 104 -1.02 4.14 -12.07
N LEU A 105 -2.24 4.20 -12.60
CA LEU A 105 -3.02 5.44 -12.64
C LEU A 105 -3.31 5.97 -11.23
N LEU A 106 -3.70 5.10 -10.30
CA LEU A 106 -3.92 5.47 -8.90
C LEU A 106 -2.68 6.10 -8.27
N ILE A 107 -1.50 5.51 -8.51
CA ILE A 107 -0.20 6.04 -8.07
C ILE A 107 0.07 7.43 -8.67
N ALA A 108 -0.18 7.62 -9.96
CA ALA A 108 0.00 8.92 -10.63
C ALA A 108 -0.95 10.00 -10.05
N VAL A 109 -2.19 9.62 -9.74
CA VAL A 109 -3.19 10.52 -9.14
C VAL A 109 -2.81 10.91 -7.71
N ASP A 110 -2.19 9.99 -6.96
CA ASP A 110 -1.64 10.25 -5.63
C ASP A 110 -0.50 11.28 -5.66
N GLU A 111 0.42 11.14 -6.62
CA GLU A 111 1.50 12.12 -6.84
C GLU A 111 0.95 13.53 -7.08
N LEU A 112 -0.15 13.62 -7.84
CA LEU A 112 -0.86 14.87 -8.11
C LEU A 112 -1.84 15.29 -7.00
N LYS A 113 -2.01 14.49 -5.94
CA LYS A 113 -2.84 14.77 -4.77
C LYS A 113 -4.28 15.16 -5.12
N ILE A 114 -4.95 14.36 -5.95
CA ILE A 114 -6.36 14.58 -6.37
C ILE A 114 -7.27 13.61 -5.61
N GLN A 115 -7.66 13.98 -4.39
CA GLN A 115 -8.30 13.07 -3.43
C GLN A 115 -9.58 12.40 -3.96
N THR A 116 -10.51 13.16 -4.56
CA THR A 116 -11.75 12.58 -5.14
C THR A 116 -11.47 11.48 -6.15
N LEU A 117 -10.41 11.62 -6.95
CA LEU A 117 -10.04 10.63 -7.95
C LEU A 117 -9.34 9.41 -7.34
N ILE A 118 -8.54 9.62 -6.28
CA ILE A 118 -7.95 8.54 -5.48
C ILE A 118 -9.04 7.62 -4.94
N LEU A 119 -10.10 8.18 -4.33
CA LEU A 119 -11.22 7.39 -3.80
C LEU A 119 -11.97 6.64 -4.91
N CYS A 120 -12.28 7.32 -6.01
CA CYS A 120 -12.99 6.73 -7.15
C CYS A 120 -12.25 5.52 -7.74
N ILE A 121 -10.94 5.65 -7.96
CA ILE A 121 -10.13 4.56 -8.53
C ILE A 121 -9.99 3.40 -7.55
N GLN A 122 -9.80 3.66 -6.25
CA GLN A 122 -9.75 2.60 -5.23
C GLN A 122 -11.06 1.79 -5.18
N GLU A 123 -12.21 2.47 -5.18
CA GLU A 123 -13.50 1.78 -5.23
C GLU A 123 -13.65 0.93 -6.49
N TYR A 124 -13.20 1.44 -7.64
CA TYR A 124 -13.25 0.69 -8.89
C TYR A 124 -12.38 -0.56 -8.85
N LEU A 125 -11.16 -0.47 -8.33
CA LEU A 125 -10.27 -1.62 -8.15
C LEU A 125 -10.92 -2.70 -7.28
N ILE A 126 -11.48 -2.31 -6.14
CA ILE A 126 -12.13 -3.24 -5.19
C ILE A 126 -13.35 -3.92 -5.83
N LYS A 127 -14.21 -3.15 -6.52
CA LYS A 127 -15.47 -3.66 -7.08
C LYS A 127 -15.29 -4.47 -8.36
N HIS A 128 -14.31 -4.14 -9.19
CA HIS A 128 -14.21 -4.64 -10.57
C HIS A 128 -12.90 -5.34 -10.92
N GLN A 129 -11.88 -5.28 -10.05
CA GLN A 129 -10.55 -5.83 -10.32
C GLN A 129 -10.10 -6.81 -9.22
N HIS A 130 -11.05 -7.51 -8.59
CA HIS A 130 -10.78 -8.46 -7.50
C HIS A 130 -9.75 -9.54 -7.90
N GLU A 131 -9.87 -10.12 -9.09
CA GLU A 131 -8.91 -11.13 -9.57
C GLU A 131 -7.49 -10.59 -9.64
N PHE A 132 -7.30 -9.38 -10.14
CA PHE A 132 -6.00 -8.71 -10.17
C PHE A 132 -5.46 -8.47 -8.75
N LEU A 133 -6.31 -7.99 -7.83
CA LEU A 133 -5.92 -7.75 -6.44
C LEU A 133 -5.46 -9.03 -5.72
N GLN A 134 -5.99 -10.19 -6.11
CA GLN A 134 -5.64 -11.50 -5.54
C GLN A 134 -4.42 -12.17 -6.19
N GLN A 135 -4.00 -11.77 -7.40
CA GLN A 135 -2.85 -12.37 -8.08
C GLN A 135 -1.50 -12.05 -7.42
N ASN A 136 -1.34 -10.82 -6.91
CA ASN A 136 -0.09 -10.34 -6.30
C ASN A 136 -0.33 -9.61 -4.96
N PRO A 137 -0.90 -10.29 -3.95
CA PRO A 137 -1.39 -9.63 -2.73
C PRO A 137 -0.28 -8.92 -1.96
N LEU A 138 0.93 -9.47 -1.92
CA LEU A 138 2.06 -8.86 -1.21
C LEU A 138 2.57 -7.58 -1.86
N GLU A 139 2.77 -7.58 -3.18
CA GLU A 139 3.26 -6.40 -3.90
C GLU A 139 2.27 -5.24 -3.79
N ILE A 140 0.97 -5.56 -3.90
CA ILE A 140 -0.08 -4.56 -3.78
C ILE A 140 -0.20 -4.08 -2.33
N LEU A 141 -0.15 -4.99 -1.34
CA LEU A 141 -0.15 -4.62 0.07
C LEU A 141 1.01 -3.67 0.41
N GLU A 142 2.22 -3.95 -0.08
CA GLU A 142 3.35 -3.06 0.11
C GLU A 142 3.14 -1.70 -0.56
N THR A 143 2.61 -1.69 -1.78
CA THR A 143 2.30 -0.46 -2.53
C THR A 143 1.29 0.40 -1.77
N VAL A 144 0.25 -0.21 -1.23
CA VAL A 144 -0.81 0.45 -0.46
C VAL A 144 -0.26 0.96 0.87
N TYR A 145 0.54 0.16 1.58
CA TYR A 145 1.14 0.54 2.85
C TYR A 145 2.07 1.76 2.75
N GLN A 146 2.76 1.92 1.62
CA GLN A 146 3.61 3.09 1.38
C GLN A 146 2.83 4.39 1.12
N ARG A 147 1.50 4.34 1.00
CA ARG A 147 0.66 5.46 0.57
C ARG A 147 -0.50 5.68 1.51
N GLU A 148 -0.35 6.65 2.39
CA GLU A 148 -1.34 7.03 3.42
C GLU A 148 -2.73 7.36 2.84
N THR A 149 -2.81 7.77 1.56
CA THR A 149 -4.06 8.12 0.89
C THR A 149 -4.86 6.89 0.42
N PHE A 150 -4.27 5.69 0.40
CA PHE A 150 -4.89 4.48 -0.13
C PHE A 150 -5.72 3.72 0.93
N THR A 151 -6.48 4.47 1.71
CA THR A 151 -7.21 3.96 2.88
C THR A 151 -8.24 2.88 2.53
N ASN A 152 -8.94 3.00 1.40
CA ASN A 152 -9.99 2.04 1.03
C ASN A 152 -9.39 0.70 0.61
N LEU A 153 -8.32 0.73 -0.19
CA LEU A 153 -7.58 -0.49 -0.54
C LEU A 153 -6.91 -1.10 0.69
N TRP A 154 -6.36 -0.27 1.57
CA TRP A 154 -5.74 -0.73 2.81
C TRP A 154 -6.72 -1.50 3.69
N ASN A 155 -7.89 -0.91 3.95
CA ASN A 155 -8.93 -1.57 4.75
C ASN A 155 -9.42 -2.85 4.08
N TYR A 156 -9.66 -2.82 2.78
CA TYR A 156 -10.05 -4.00 2.00
C TYR A 156 -9.02 -5.15 2.14
N TYR A 157 -7.72 -4.86 1.97
CA TYR A 157 -6.68 -5.88 2.11
C TYR A 157 -6.57 -6.42 3.53
N LEU A 158 -6.70 -5.55 4.54
CA LEU A 158 -6.68 -5.98 5.93
C LEU A 158 -7.87 -6.90 6.25
N GLU A 159 -9.08 -6.56 5.79
CA GLU A 159 -10.26 -7.40 5.95
C GLU A 159 -10.06 -8.77 5.28
N GLU A 160 -9.57 -8.80 4.03
CA GLU A 160 -9.32 -10.05 3.31
C GLU A 160 -8.24 -10.92 3.98
N ILE A 161 -7.12 -10.33 4.39
CA ILE A 161 -6.03 -11.04 5.07
C ILE A 161 -6.50 -11.57 6.42
N CYS A 162 -7.29 -10.81 7.17
CA CYS A 162 -7.74 -11.24 8.49
C CYS A 162 -8.83 -12.32 8.42
N ALA A 163 -9.67 -12.26 7.38
CA ALA A 163 -10.67 -13.28 7.11
C ALA A 163 -10.06 -14.57 6.54
N LYS A 164 -8.97 -14.48 5.77
CA LYS A 164 -8.30 -15.63 5.12
C LYS A 164 -6.77 -15.54 5.25
N PRO A 165 -6.22 -15.61 6.48
CA PRO A 165 -4.80 -15.38 6.71
C PRO A 165 -3.90 -16.41 6.04
N ASP A 166 -4.41 -17.62 5.83
CA ASP A 166 -3.73 -18.69 5.09
C ASP A 166 -3.19 -18.25 3.72
N THR A 167 -3.91 -17.36 3.03
CA THR A 167 -3.49 -16.84 1.71
C THR A 167 -2.14 -16.12 1.76
N LEU A 168 -1.83 -15.52 2.91
CA LEU A 168 -0.60 -14.80 3.16
C LEU A 168 0.39 -15.64 3.97
N PHE A 169 -0.02 -16.15 5.14
CA PHE A 169 0.86 -16.82 6.11
C PHE A 169 1.38 -18.18 5.61
N LYS A 170 0.57 -18.94 4.84
CA LYS A 170 1.01 -20.21 4.25
C LYS A 170 1.69 -20.03 2.90
N SER A 171 1.77 -18.80 2.38
CA SER A 171 2.45 -18.50 1.12
C SER A 171 3.97 -18.60 1.27
N ASP A 172 4.65 -19.12 0.25
CA ASP A 172 6.11 -19.09 0.18
C ASP A 172 6.67 -17.67 0.14
N LYS A 173 5.84 -16.69 -0.26
CA LYS A 173 6.23 -15.29 -0.31
C LYS A 173 6.11 -14.59 1.05
N PHE A 174 5.54 -15.23 2.09
CA PHE A 174 5.40 -14.63 3.43
C PHE A 174 6.72 -14.14 4.01
N THR A 175 7.79 -14.89 3.76
CA THR A 175 9.15 -14.56 4.22
C THR A 175 9.69 -13.25 3.66
N ASN A 176 9.11 -12.75 2.56
CA ASN A 176 9.46 -11.46 1.97
C ASN A 176 8.73 -10.27 2.62
N LEU A 177 7.76 -10.52 3.50
CA LEU A 177 6.99 -9.48 4.15
C LEU A 177 7.89 -8.59 5.01
N LYS A 178 7.80 -7.27 4.82
CA LYS A 178 8.59 -6.31 5.59
C LYS A 178 8.17 -6.32 7.06
N ALA A 179 9.16 -6.21 7.96
CA ALA A 179 8.96 -6.23 9.41
C ALA A 179 7.86 -5.28 9.94
N PRO A 180 7.67 -4.04 9.43
CA PRO A 180 6.57 -3.18 9.87
C PRO A 180 5.17 -3.70 9.50
N LEU A 181 5.04 -4.33 8.33
CA LEU A 181 3.77 -4.93 7.90
C LEU A 181 3.44 -6.16 8.73
N LEU A 182 4.43 -7.03 8.97
CA LEU A 182 4.27 -8.17 9.86
C LEU A 182 3.83 -7.72 11.25
N GLU A 183 4.48 -6.71 11.82
CA GLU A 183 4.13 -6.15 13.12
C GLU A 183 2.69 -5.64 13.17
N LEU A 184 2.24 -4.97 12.09
CA LEU A 184 0.87 -4.47 12.01
C LEU A 184 -0.15 -5.61 11.99
N LEU A 185 0.11 -6.68 11.22
CA LEU A 185 -0.77 -7.84 11.15
C LEU A 185 -0.85 -8.58 12.49
N LEU A 186 0.29 -8.78 13.16
CA LEU A 186 0.34 -9.47 14.46
C LEU A 186 -0.36 -8.70 15.60
N LYS A 187 -0.49 -7.37 15.48
CA LYS A 187 -1.23 -6.55 16.46
C LYS A 187 -2.75 -6.68 16.36
N ARG A 188 -3.28 -7.38 15.35
CA ARG A 188 -4.73 -7.42 15.09
C ARG A 188 -5.43 -8.49 15.92
N ASP A 189 -6.55 -8.12 16.51
CA ASP A 189 -7.42 -9.05 17.25
C ASP A 189 -8.36 -9.85 16.33
N ASP A 190 -8.57 -9.40 15.09
CA ASP A 190 -9.44 -10.04 14.10
C ASP A 190 -8.68 -10.95 13.12
N LEU A 191 -7.38 -11.16 13.31
CA LEU A 191 -6.58 -12.10 12.54
C LEU A 191 -7.02 -13.54 12.86
N SER A 192 -7.78 -14.17 11.95
CA SER A 192 -8.37 -15.50 12.17
C SER A 192 -7.38 -16.63 11.91
N LEU A 193 -6.26 -16.66 12.63
CA LEU A 193 -5.22 -17.69 12.56
C LEU A 193 -4.85 -18.16 13.97
N ASP A 194 -4.65 -19.47 14.14
CA ASP A 194 -4.23 -20.03 15.43
C ASP A 194 -2.85 -19.47 15.83
N GLU A 195 -2.69 -19.11 17.10
CA GLU A 195 -1.44 -18.50 17.60
C GLU A 195 -0.22 -19.39 17.39
N ILE A 196 -0.40 -20.71 17.35
CA ILE A 196 0.67 -21.65 17.04
C ILE A 196 1.12 -21.58 15.57
N ASP A 197 0.21 -21.33 14.64
CA ASP A 197 0.51 -21.14 13.23
C ASP A 197 1.15 -19.76 12.98
N ILE A 198 0.73 -18.76 13.74
CA ILE A 198 1.38 -17.44 13.77
C ILE A 198 2.84 -17.59 14.24
N TRP A 199 3.07 -18.33 15.32
CA TRP A 199 4.40 -18.59 15.85
C TRP A 199 5.29 -19.31 14.82
N ASP A 200 4.80 -20.40 14.22
CA ASP A 200 5.54 -21.14 13.20
C ASP A 200 5.91 -20.26 12.00
N SER A 201 4.96 -19.42 11.56
CA SER A 201 5.17 -18.48 10.46
C SER A 201 6.23 -17.45 10.82
N LEU A 202 6.19 -16.89 12.03
CA LEU A 202 7.17 -15.92 12.53
C LEU A 202 8.57 -16.53 12.60
N ILE A 203 8.70 -17.78 13.07
CA ILE A 203 9.97 -18.50 13.09
C ILE A 203 10.47 -18.74 11.66
N LYS A 204 9.63 -19.22 10.74
CA LYS A 204 9.98 -19.38 9.32
C LYS A 204 10.46 -18.06 8.70
N TRP A 205 9.77 -16.96 8.98
CA TRP A 205 10.14 -15.62 8.53
C TRP A 205 11.51 -15.20 9.07
N SER A 206 11.78 -15.43 10.35
CA SER A 206 13.05 -15.06 10.98
C SER A 206 14.26 -15.81 10.40
N TYR A 207 14.14 -17.11 10.12
CA TYR A 207 15.19 -17.87 9.43
C TYR A 207 15.44 -17.37 8.00
N ALA A 208 14.39 -16.95 7.30
CA ALA A 208 14.54 -16.39 5.97
C ALA A 208 15.27 -15.04 5.97
N GLN A 209 15.17 -14.25 7.04
CA GLN A 209 15.95 -13.01 7.20
C GLN A 209 17.44 -13.31 7.48
N HIS A 210 17.75 -14.49 8.05
CA HIS A 210 19.10 -14.88 8.45
C HIS A 210 19.48 -16.29 7.97
N PRO A 211 19.70 -16.51 6.66
CA PRO A 211 19.90 -17.85 6.08
C PRO A 211 21.14 -18.60 6.60
N SER A 212 22.09 -17.91 7.24
CA SER A 212 23.31 -18.51 7.80
C SER A 212 23.10 -19.15 9.18
N ILE A 213 21.97 -18.87 9.84
CA ILE A 213 21.67 -19.38 11.19
C ILE A 213 21.22 -20.84 11.09
N GLN A 214 21.74 -21.68 11.98
CA GLN A 214 21.36 -23.09 12.04
C GLN A 214 19.88 -23.26 12.39
N GLN A 215 19.20 -24.26 11.82
CA GLN A 215 17.80 -24.51 12.17
C GLN A 215 17.61 -25.11 13.57
N ASP A 216 18.60 -25.86 14.05
CA ASP A 216 18.54 -26.48 15.38
C ASP A 216 18.96 -25.46 16.46
N VAL A 217 17.97 -24.89 17.16
CA VAL A 217 18.16 -23.90 18.22
C VAL A 217 19.12 -24.35 19.31
N LYS A 218 19.21 -25.67 19.58
CA LYS A 218 20.10 -26.21 20.61
C LYS A 218 21.58 -26.09 20.25
N LYS A 219 21.91 -25.85 18.98
CA LYS A 219 23.27 -25.73 18.47
C LYS A 219 23.71 -24.29 18.26
N TRP A 220 22.85 -23.32 18.55
CA TRP A 220 23.17 -21.91 18.36
C TRP A 220 24.34 -21.46 19.25
N ASN A 221 25.22 -20.69 18.65
CA ASN A 221 26.23 -19.93 19.37
C ASN A 221 25.65 -18.59 19.88
N LYS A 222 26.44 -17.86 20.69
CA LYS A 222 26.00 -16.59 21.30
C LYS A 222 25.65 -15.50 20.27
N GLU A 223 26.33 -15.47 19.13
CA GLU A 223 26.08 -14.50 18.07
C GLU A 223 24.75 -14.81 17.37
N GLU A 224 24.50 -16.08 17.04
CA GLU A 224 23.23 -16.54 16.45
C GLU A 224 22.03 -16.23 17.36
N ILE A 225 22.16 -16.51 18.67
CA ILE A 225 21.14 -16.15 19.67
C ILE A 225 20.87 -14.64 19.64
N THR A 226 21.92 -13.81 19.67
CA THR A 226 21.79 -12.35 19.70
C THR A 226 21.09 -11.81 18.43
N VAL A 227 21.38 -12.39 17.26
CA VAL A 227 20.74 -11.98 16.00
C VAL A 227 19.25 -12.33 16.00
N MET A 228 18.90 -13.54 16.44
CA MET A 228 17.50 -13.99 16.50
C MET A 228 16.71 -13.23 17.55
N GLU A 229 17.29 -12.99 18.72
CA GLU A 229 16.71 -12.18 19.79
C GLU A 229 16.38 -10.77 19.27
N ARG A 230 17.35 -10.07 18.67
CA ARG A 230 17.12 -8.74 18.08
C ARG A 230 16.05 -8.76 16.98
N THR A 231 15.96 -9.83 16.21
CA THR A 231 14.98 -9.95 15.12
C THR A 231 13.57 -10.15 15.65
N LEU A 232 13.43 -10.99 16.67
CA LEU A 232 12.14 -11.44 17.19
C LEU A 232 11.63 -10.61 18.38
N HIS A 233 12.48 -9.83 19.05
CA HIS A 233 12.15 -9.13 20.31
C HIS A 233 10.84 -8.33 20.25
N LYS A 234 10.58 -7.64 19.13
CA LYS A 234 9.39 -6.79 18.97
C LYS A 234 8.13 -7.56 18.58
N PHE A 235 8.28 -8.81 18.13
CA PHE A 235 7.19 -9.65 17.67
C PHE A 235 6.74 -10.65 18.73
N ILE A 236 7.66 -11.15 19.57
CA ILE A 236 7.34 -12.10 20.64
C ILE A 236 6.22 -11.60 21.56
N PRO A 237 6.21 -10.32 22.03
CA PRO A 237 5.13 -9.80 22.87
C PRO A 237 3.77 -9.69 22.17
N LEU A 238 3.73 -9.82 20.84
CA LEU A 238 2.50 -9.77 20.04
C LEU A 238 1.83 -11.15 19.91
N ILE A 239 2.53 -12.23 20.27
CA ILE A 239 2.01 -13.59 20.23
C ILE A 239 1.23 -13.85 21.52
N ARG A 240 -0.03 -14.29 21.40
CA ARG A 240 -0.87 -14.59 22.56
C ARG A 240 -0.63 -16.03 23.01
N PHE A 241 0.53 -16.27 23.64
CA PHE A 241 0.95 -17.62 24.04
C PHE A 241 -0.08 -18.39 24.89
N TYR A 242 -0.95 -17.72 25.65
CA TYR A 242 -2.04 -18.36 26.40
C TYR A 242 -3.10 -19.04 25.53
N HIS A 243 -3.18 -18.71 24.23
CA HIS A 243 -4.07 -19.38 23.28
C HIS A 243 -3.35 -20.48 22.49
N VAL A 244 -2.07 -20.72 22.74
CA VAL A 244 -1.36 -21.91 22.25
C VAL A 244 -1.69 -23.06 23.20
N ASP A 245 -1.96 -24.26 22.69
CA ASP A 245 -2.20 -25.43 23.55
C ASP A 245 -0.91 -25.95 24.18
N SER A 246 -1.02 -26.77 25.24
CA SER A 246 0.15 -27.25 25.98
C SER A 246 1.12 -28.08 25.11
N GLU A 247 0.58 -28.84 24.15
CA GLU A 247 1.39 -29.65 23.22
C GLU A 247 2.16 -28.75 22.24
N GLY A 248 1.48 -27.81 21.56
CA GLY A 248 2.09 -26.85 20.66
C GLY A 248 3.12 -25.97 21.37
N PHE A 249 2.81 -25.52 22.58
CA PHE A 249 3.76 -24.76 23.40
C PHE A 249 5.02 -25.58 23.68
N PHE A 250 4.88 -26.81 24.17
CA PHE A 250 6.03 -27.65 24.51
C PHE A 250 6.87 -28.05 23.29
N LEU A 251 6.23 -28.39 22.17
CA LEU A 251 6.92 -28.91 20.98
C LEU A 251 7.49 -27.82 20.09
N LYS A 252 6.82 -26.66 19.96
CA LYS A 252 7.17 -25.62 18.97
C LYS A 252 7.66 -24.31 19.60
N VAL A 253 7.12 -23.90 20.74
CA VAL A 253 7.49 -22.62 21.39
C VAL A 253 8.67 -22.81 22.36
N TYR A 254 8.58 -23.77 23.26
CA TYR A 254 9.57 -24.04 24.32
C TYR A 254 11.00 -24.30 23.81
N PRO A 255 11.25 -24.91 22.62
CA PRO A 255 12.60 -25.01 22.08
C PRO A 255 13.31 -23.66 21.91
N PHE A 256 12.55 -22.58 21.71
CA PHE A 256 13.04 -21.21 21.54
C PHE A 256 12.98 -20.38 22.84
N LYS A 257 12.78 -21.01 24.01
CA LYS A 257 12.65 -20.31 25.31
C LYS A 257 13.77 -19.32 25.62
N ILE A 258 14.96 -19.51 25.06
CA ILE A 258 16.10 -18.58 25.22
C ILE A 258 15.85 -17.19 24.59
N LEU A 259 14.92 -17.10 23.65
CA LEU A 259 14.52 -15.86 22.98
C LEU A 259 13.32 -15.18 23.66
N ILE A 260 12.61 -15.91 24.52
CA ILE A 260 11.36 -15.43 25.14
C ILE A 260 11.72 -14.79 26.48
N PRO A 261 11.22 -13.56 26.77
CA PRO A 261 11.39 -12.95 28.08
C PRO A 261 10.95 -13.88 29.22
N GLU A 262 11.77 -13.95 30.28
CA GLU A 262 11.56 -14.90 31.40
C GLU A 262 10.18 -14.73 32.05
N ASP A 263 9.71 -13.48 32.18
CA ASP A 263 8.39 -13.17 32.74
C ASP A 263 7.23 -13.73 31.90
N ILE A 264 7.33 -13.65 30.57
CA ILE A 264 6.33 -14.25 29.66
C ILE A 264 6.39 -15.78 29.79
N LEU A 265 7.60 -16.35 29.75
CA LEU A 265 7.80 -17.79 29.77
C LEU A 265 7.26 -18.44 31.05
N ASP A 266 7.59 -17.88 32.22
CA ASP A 266 7.17 -18.41 33.52
C ASP A 266 5.65 -18.33 33.70
N ASN A 267 5.02 -17.24 33.28
CA ASN A 267 3.57 -17.09 33.37
C ASN A 267 2.82 -18.09 32.47
N VAL A 268 3.31 -18.31 31.24
CA VAL A 268 2.71 -19.27 30.31
C VAL A 268 2.94 -20.71 30.79
N LEU A 269 4.12 -21.03 31.30
CA LEU A 269 4.39 -22.33 31.92
C LEU A 269 3.47 -22.59 33.11
N ALA A 270 3.29 -21.59 33.99
CA ALA A 270 2.37 -21.70 35.12
C ALA A 270 0.93 -21.94 34.65
N PHE A 271 0.49 -21.26 33.58
CA PHE A 271 -0.84 -21.47 33.00
C PHE A 271 -1.04 -22.90 32.47
N HIS A 272 -0.06 -23.48 31.78
CA HIS A 272 -0.15 -24.84 31.24
C HIS A 272 0.07 -25.96 32.29
N MET A 273 0.75 -25.66 33.40
CA MET A 273 1.06 -26.62 34.46
C MET A 273 0.11 -26.53 35.66
N ALA A 274 -0.65 -25.44 35.78
CA ALA A 274 -1.71 -25.34 36.78
C ALA A 274 -2.82 -26.36 36.47
N PRO A 275 -3.26 -27.16 37.46
CA PRO A 275 -4.28 -28.19 37.27
C PRO A 275 -5.68 -27.64 36.98
#